data_AF-A0A2M7X166-F1
#
_entry.id   AF-A0A2M7X166-F1
#
_cell.length_a   1.000
_cell.length_b   1.000
_cell.length_c   1.000
_cell.angle_alpha   90.00
_cell.angle_beta   90.00
_cell.angle_gamma   90.00
#
_symmetry.space_group_name_H-M   'P 1'
#
loop_
_entity.id
_entity.type
_entity.pdbx_description
1 polymer ?
#
loop_
_entity_poly.entity_id
_entity_poly.type
_entity_poly.pdbx_seq_one_letter_code
_entity_poly.pdbx_strand_id
1 'polypeptide(L)'
;MPRRKKRWWKPQIKTQSAQSIAALFFIFLGILLMISYVGAWSGVPNLLHEYFTLWFGASAIILPLTIVIIGLNLTRLTFAFAQPRVMWGAIIINIGLLLVFGIFSSQLGGSLGIESTARLSSLITPVGSFLLALTVCSVGVIIMFDTSIETVLSHLQSFVELAVNSVQSLKRNKDTASQNEPTISTETTTTKDTQHEPVINGRGAKTPVIEVIDDQISSTEIAATPLIEQPQQDGAPVSTIPYAIPPLSLLTDPLDVSTDYQSIEKNAQVIERTL
;
A
#
# COMPACT_ATOMS: atom_id res chain seq x y z
N MET A 1 -58.52 23.75 -16.50
CA MET A 1 -58.42 22.27 -16.65
C MET A 1 -57.33 21.74 -15.71
N PRO A 2 -57.62 20.84 -14.75
CA PRO A 2 -56.60 20.27 -13.87
C PRO A 2 -55.91 19.06 -14.53
N ARG A 3 -54.60 19.18 -14.82
CA ARG A 3 -53.78 18.06 -15.33
C ARG A 3 -53.56 17.02 -14.23
N ARG A 4 -54.30 15.90 -14.29
CA ARG A 4 -54.21 14.78 -13.33
C ARG A 4 -52.86 14.06 -13.48
N LYS A 5 -51.90 14.33 -12.58
CA LYS A 5 -50.56 13.71 -12.61
C LYS A 5 -50.67 12.18 -12.51
N LYS A 6 -50.14 11.49 -13.53
CA LYS A 6 -50.18 10.03 -13.68
C LYS A 6 -49.22 9.38 -12.67
N ARG A 7 -49.74 8.96 -11.51
CA ARG A 7 -48.94 8.34 -10.44
C ARG A 7 -48.64 6.89 -10.82
N TRP A 8 -47.66 6.72 -11.70
CA TRP A 8 -47.23 5.40 -12.17
C TRP A 8 -46.45 4.65 -11.08
N TRP A 9 -46.91 3.42 -10.85
CA TRP A 9 -46.32 2.37 -10.02
C TRP A 9 -46.36 2.59 -8.50
N LYS A 10 -47.23 1.81 -7.84
CA LYS A 10 -47.17 1.50 -6.40
C LYS A 10 -46.84 0.01 -6.26
N PRO A 11 -45.58 -0.39 -6.08
CA PRO A 11 -45.27 -1.80 -5.87
C PRO A 11 -45.91 -2.29 -4.57
N GLN A 12 -46.80 -3.29 -4.64
CA GLN A 12 -47.55 -3.84 -3.50
C GLN A 12 -46.73 -4.86 -2.67
N ILE A 13 -45.43 -4.61 -2.50
CA ILE A 13 -44.58 -5.48 -1.68
C ILE A 13 -44.90 -5.26 -0.21
N LYS A 14 -45.04 -6.33 0.57
CA LYS A 14 -45.08 -6.23 2.03
C LYS A 14 -43.76 -5.60 2.50
N THR A 15 -43.85 -4.58 3.36
CA THR A 15 -42.67 -3.84 3.87
C THR A 15 -41.63 -4.76 4.51
N GLN A 16 -42.08 -5.81 5.19
CA GLN A 16 -41.25 -6.87 5.76
C GLN A 16 -40.39 -7.59 4.71
N SER A 17 -40.94 -7.91 3.52
CA SER A 17 -40.18 -8.55 2.43
C SER A 17 -39.14 -7.61 1.83
N ALA A 18 -39.48 -6.33 1.64
CA ALA A 18 -38.52 -5.33 1.16
C ALA A 18 -37.35 -5.13 2.15
N GLN A 19 -37.65 -5.13 3.45
CA GLN A 19 -36.64 -5.06 4.51
C GLN A 19 -35.70 -6.28 4.50
N SER A 20 -36.23 -7.49 4.33
CA SER A 20 -35.40 -8.71 4.23
C SER A 20 -34.51 -8.72 2.98
N ILE A 21 -35.01 -8.26 1.83
CA ILE A 21 -34.22 -8.16 0.59
C ILE A 21 -33.09 -7.15 0.75
N ALA A 22 -33.37 -5.98 1.34
CA ALA A 22 -32.35 -4.97 1.62
C ALA A 22 -31.29 -5.49 2.63
N ALA A 23 -31.72 -6.22 3.66
CA ALA A 23 -30.82 -6.84 4.63
C ALA A 23 -29.84 -7.82 3.97
N LEU A 24 -30.37 -8.71 3.12
CA LEU A 24 -29.57 -9.69 2.38
C LEU A 24 -28.58 -9.00 1.43
N PHE A 25 -29.01 -7.93 0.74
CA PHE A 25 -28.15 -7.14 -0.14
C PHE A 25 -26.99 -6.49 0.63
N PHE A 26 -27.23 -5.85 1.77
CA PHE A 26 -26.17 -5.27 2.59
C PHE A 26 -25.21 -6.32 3.15
N ILE A 27 -25.71 -7.44 3.66
CA ILE A 27 -24.85 -8.54 4.15
C ILE A 27 -23.98 -9.09 3.00
N PHE A 28 -24.56 -9.34 1.83
CA PHE A 28 -23.83 -9.81 0.65
C PHE A 28 -22.76 -8.79 0.20
N LEU A 29 -23.12 -7.51 0.10
CA LEU A 29 -22.18 -6.44 -0.27
C LEU A 29 -21.04 -6.29 0.75
N GLY A 30 -21.33 -6.40 2.05
CA GLY A 30 -20.33 -6.33 3.11
C GLY A 30 -19.36 -7.51 3.06
N ILE A 31 -19.84 -8.74 2.80
CA ILE A 31 -19.00 -9.92 2.59
C ILE A 31 -18.18 -9.79 1.29
N LEU A 32 -18.78 -9.27 0.21
CA LEU A 32 -18.10 -9.02 -1.07
C LEU A 32 -16.98 -7.96 -0.94
N LEU A 33 -17.18 -6.96 -0.08
CA LEU A 33 -16.12 -6.03 0.29
C LEU A 33 -15.09 -6.68 1.22
N MET A 34 -15.49 -7.54 2.16
CA MET A 34 -14.54 -8.23 3.05
C MET A 34 -13.57 -9.13 2.25
N ILE A 35 -14.07 -9.91 1.28
CA ILE A 35 -13.21 -10.75 0.42
C ILE A 35 -12.30 -9.90 -0.50
N SER A 36 -12.77 -8.71 -0.89
CA SER A 36 -12.04 -7.70 -1.67
C SER A 36 -10.84 -7.09 -0.93
N TYR A 37 -10.89 -6.93 0.39
CA TYR A 37 -9.73 -6.50 1.20
C TYR A 37 -8.82 -7.66 1.66
N VAL A 38 -9.32 -8.90 1.71
CA VAL A 38 -8.57 -10.06 2.25
C VAL A 38 -7.72 -10.77 1.18
N GLY A 39 -8.04 -10.66 -0.12
CA GLY A 39 -7.27 -11.34 -1.16
C GLY A 39 -7.09 -10.54 -2.44
N ALA A 40 -5.97 -10.80 -3.13
CA ALA A 40 -5.62 -10.23 -4.43
C ALA A 40 -6.42 -10.90 -5.57
N TRP A 41 -7.74 -10.75 -5.55
CA TRP A 41 -8.65 -11.35 -6.53
C TRP A 41 -8.81 -10.45 -7.76
N SER A 42 -8.47 -10.95 -8.94
CA SER A 42 -8.74 -10.27 -10.21
C SER A 42 -10.25 -10.11 -10.47
N GLY A 43 -10.69 -8.94 -10.94
CA GLY A 43 -12.06 -8.67 -11.38
C GLY A 43 -12.85 -7.76 -10.45
N VAL A 44 -14.13 -8.07 -10.24
CA VAL A 44 -15.07 -7.24 -9.45
C VAL A 44 -14.55 -6.90 -8.04
N PRO A 45 -13.94 -7.82 -7.26
CA PRO A 45 -13.42 -7.47 -5.94
C PRO A 45 -12.31 -6.41 -5.98
N ASN A 46 -11.42 -6.43 -6.97
CA ASN A 46 -10.38 -5.42 -7.12
C ASN A 46 -10.96 -4.03 -7.45
N LEU A 47 -11.92 -3.97 -8.37
CA LEU A 47 -12.63 -2.72 -8.70
C LEU A 47 -13.36 -2.13 -7.49
N LEU A 48 -13.95 -2.98 -6.65
CA LEU A 48 -14.54 -2.56 -5.38
C LEU A 48 -13.47 -2.05 -4.39
N HIS A 49 -12.33 -2.71 -4.28
CA HIS A 49 -11.23 -2.28 -3.43
C HIS A 49 -10.73 -0.89 -3.83
N GLU A 50 -10.39 -0.71 -5.11
CA GLU A 50 -9.89 0.56 -5.66
C GLU A 50 -10.92 1.69 -5.49
N TYR A 51 -12.19 1.44 -5.84
CA TYR A 51 -13.24 2.44 -5.71
C TYR A 51 -13.45 2.88 -4.26
N PHE A 52 -13.61 1.94 -3.32
CA PHE A 52 -13.81 2.31 -1.92
C PHE A 52 -12.56 2.92 -1.27
N THR A 53 -11.35 2.47 -1.63
CA THR A 53 -10.10 3.07 -1.16
C THR A 53 -9.91 4.49 -1.70
N LEU A 54 -10.34 4.79 -2.93
CA LEU A 54 -10.29 6.15 -3.49
C LEU A 54 -11.16 7.14 -2.70
N TRP A 55 -12.37 6.73 -2.31
CA TRP A 55 -13.32 7.59 -1.59
C TRP A 55 -13.04 7.67 -0.08
N PHE A 56 -12.70 6.55 0.57
CA PHE A 56 -12.59 6.42 2.04
C PHE A 56 -11.16 6.18 2.56
N GLY A 57 -10.18 5.98 1.68
CA GLY A 57 -8.78 5.71 2.05
C GLY A 57 -8.65 4.49 2.96
N ALA A 58 -7.82 4.62 4.01
CA ALA A 58 -7.60 3.58 5.00
C ALA A 58 -8.83 3.26 5.86
N SER A 59 -9.83 4.15 5.99
CA SER A 59 -11.06 3.84 6.74
C SER A 59 -11.92 2.77 6.04
N ALA A 60 -11.69 2.59 4.73
CA ALA A 60 -12.38 1.62 3.90
C ALA A 60 -12.21 0.16 4.38
N ILE A 61 -11.16 -0.16 5.15
CA ILE A 61 -10.94 -1.50 5.71
C ILE A 61 -11.96 -1.88 6.80
N ILE A 62 -12.50 -0.89 7.53
CA ILE A 62 -13.54 -1.10 8.55
C ILE A 62 -14.94 -1.03 7.92
N LEU A 63 -15.06 -0.36 6.77
CA LEU A 63 -16.32 -0.22 6.03
C LEU A 63 -17.08 -1.55 5.75
N PRO A 64 -16.47 -2.66 5.27
CA PRO A 64 -17.18 -3.93 5.08
C PRO A 64 -17.87 -4.41 6.36
N LEU A 65 -17.20 -4.32 7.51
CA LEU A 65 -17.77 -4.69 8.81
C LEU A 65 -19.00 -3.81 9.13
N THR A 66 -18.93 -2.50 8.90
CA THR A 66 -20.08 -1.61 9.15
C THR A 66 -21.27 -1.92 8.23
N ILE A 67 -21.01 -2.29 6.97
CA ILE A 67 -22.04 -2.66 6.00
C ILE A 67 -22.73 -3.97 6.40
N VAL A 68 -21.97 -4.96 6.89
CA VAL A 68 -22.54 -6.20 7.48
C VAL A 68 -23.40 -5.88 8.71
N ILE A 69 -22.94 -5.00 9.62
CA ILE A 69 -23.70 -4.60 10.82
C ILE A 69 -25.02 -3.89 10.43
N ILE A 70 -25.01 -3.01 9.42
CA ILE A 70 -26.22 -2.35 8.89
C ILE A 70 -27.20 -3.40 8.35
N GLY A 71 -26.72 -4.34 7.52
CA GLY A 71 -27.55 -5.41 6.98
C GLY A 71 -28.12 -6.32 8.06
N LEU A 72 -27.31 -6.67 9.06
CA LEU A 72 -27.73 -7.50 10.20
C LEU A 72 -28.76 -6.77 11.08
N ASN A 73 -28.59 -5.48 11.36
CA ASN A 73 -29.59 -4.69 12.07
C ASN A 73 -30.93 -4.68 11.32
N LEU A 74 -30.89 -4.58 9.99
CA LEU A 74 -32.07 -4.61 9.14
C LEU A 74 -32.82 -5.95 9.20
N THR A 75 -32.18 -7.07 9.56
CA THR A 75 -32.88 -8.36 9.78
C THR A 75 -33.73 -8.39 11.05
N ARG A 76 -33.48 -7.49 12.02
CA ARG A 76 -34.06 -7.49 13.38
C ARG A 76 -33.86 -8.81 14.17
N LEU A 77 -32.81 -9.57 13.88
CA LEU A 77 -32.40 -10.68 14.73
C LEU A 77 -31.96 -10.17 16.12
N THR A 78 -32.04 -11.02 17.14
CA THR A 78 -31.75 -10.69 18.54
C THR A 78 -30.25 -10.79 18.91
N PHE A 79 -29.36 -10.96 17.93
CA PHE A 79 -27.91 -11.00 18.15
C PHE A 79 -27.39 -9.66 18.69
N ALA A 80 -26.33 -9.70 19.52
CA ALA A 80 -25.71 -8.50 20.08
C ALA A 80 -25.29 -7.50 18.99
N PHE A 81 -24.69 -7.97 17.89
CA PHE A 81 -24.29 -7.15 16.75
C PHE A 81 -25.45 -6.61 15.89
N ALA A 82 -26.66 -7.14 16.05
CA ALA A 82 -27.85 -6.71 15.32
C ALA A 82 -28.56 -5.52 16.00
N GLN A 83 -28.08 -5.05 17.17
CA GLN A 83 -28.69 -3.95 17.90
C GLN A 83 -28.52 -2.60 17.15
N PRO A 84 -29.55 -1.73 17.09
CA PRO A 84 -29.44 -0.43 16.42
C PRO A 84 -28.31 0.45 16.94
N ARG A 85 -27.98 0.32 18.23
CA ARG A 85 -26.86 0.98 18.88
C ARG A 85 -25.52 0.63 18.23
N VAL A 86 -25.27 -0.66 17.96
CA VAL A 86 -24.03 -1.13 17.34
C VAL A 86 -23.90 -0.58 15.92
N MET A 87 -25.00 -0.51 15.17
CA MET A 87 -25.05 0.12 13.84
C MET A 87 -24.65 1.61 13.89
N TRP A 88 -25.27 2.40 14.77
CA TRP A 88 -24.95 3.82 14.89
C TRP A 88 -23.51 4.05 15.38
N GLY A 89 -23.05 3.29 16.37
CA GLY A 89 -21.67 3.34 16.84
C GLY A 89 -20.67 3.03 15.72
N ALA A 90 -20.90 1.96 14.96
CA ALA A 90 -20.06 1.57 13.83
C ALA A 90 -20.00 2.63 12.72
N ILE A 91 -21.11 3.30 12.40
CA ILE A 91 -21.14 4.43 11.46
C ILE A 91 -20.34 5.62 11.98
N ILE A 92 -20.52 6.00 13.25
CA ILE A 92 -19.82 7.12 13.89
C ILE A 92 -18.31 6.85 13.97
N ILE A 93 -17.91 5.61 14.29
CA ILE A 93 -16.50 5.16 14.24
C ILE A 93 -15.95 5.36 12.82
N ASN A 94 -16.65 4.92 11.78
CA ASN A 94 -16.17 5.04 10.40
C ASN A 94 -15.95 6.51 10.00
N ILE A 95 -16.89 7.40 10.36
CA ILE A 95 -16.77 8.85 10.16
C ILE A 95 -15.58 9.43 10.96
N GLY A 96 -15.40 8.99 12.21
CA GLY A 96 -14.27 9.40 13.06
C GLY A 96 -12.93 9.03 12.44
N LEU A 97 -12.75 7.77 12.03
CA LEU A 97 -11.52 7.32 11.35
C LEU A 97 -11.28 8.03 10.01
N LEU A 98 -12.33 8.26 9.21
CA LEU A 98 -12.23 9.00 7.95
C LEU A 98 -11.66 10.41 8.17
N LEU A 99 -12.15 11.13 9.20
CA LEU A 99 -11.63 12.44 9.59
C LEU A 99 -10.19 12.37 10.10
N VAL A 100 -9.91 11.44 11.03
CA VAL A 100 -8.56 11.24 11.60
C VAL A 100 -7.53 10.95 10.51
N PHE A 101 -7.81 10.01 9.60
CA PHE A 101 -6.90 9.68 8.52
C PHE A 101 -6.72 10.82 7.50
N GLY A 102 -7.77 11.61 7.24
CA GLY A 102 -7.69 12.83 6.42
C GLY A 102 -6.77 13.91 6.99
N ILE A 103 -6.43 13.86 8.27
CA ILE A 103 -5.45 14.78 8.91
C ILE A 103 -4.02 14.29 8.68
N PHE A 104 -3.78 12.98 8.71
CA PHE A 104 -2.44 12.41 8.61
C PHE A 104 -1.88 12.38 7.18
N SER A 105 -2.71 12.03 6.19
CA SER A 105 -2.28 11.92 4.80
C SER A 105 -3.47 11.87 3.84
N SER A 106 -3.32 12.47 2.66
CA SER A 106 -4.29 12.36 1.58
C SER A 106 -4.56 10.90 1.17
N GLN A 107 -3.51 10.08 1.11
CA GLN A 107 -3.63 8.68 0.73
C GLN A 107 -4.36 7.82 1.79
N LEU A 108 -4.28 8.20 3.07
CA LEU A 108 -5.01 7.51 4.14
C LEU A 108 -6.43 8.04 4.32
N GLY A 109 -6.70 9.32 4.08
CA GLY A 109 -8.05 9.89 4.22
C GLY A 109 -9.02 9.60 3.08
N GLY A 110 -8.48 9.34 1.87
CA GLY A 110 -9.30 9.31 0.65
C GLY A 110 -9.95 10.67 0.36
N SER A 111 -10.68 10.76 -0.76
CA SER A 111 -11.28 12.03 -1.18
C SER A 111 -12.23 12.64 -0.13
N LEU A 112 -13.08 11.82 0.51
CA LEU A 112 -14.04 12.31 1.51
C LEU A 112 -13.38 12.75 2.81
N GLY A 113 -12.33 12.06 3.26
CA GLY A 113 -11.59 12.42 4.47
C GLY A 113 -10.86 13.74 4.29
N ILE A 114 -10.16 13.92 3.17
CA ILE A 114 -9.46 15.17 2.84
C ILE A 114 -10.45 16.34 2.80
N GLU A 115 -11.54 16.23 2.03
CA GLU A 115 -12.50 17.33 1.90
C GLU A 115 -13.19 17.69 3.22
N SER A 116 -13.60 16.68 4.00
CA SER A 116 -14.28 16.88 5.27
C SER A 116 -13.34 17.52 6.30
N THR A 117 -12.12 17.00 6.39
CA THR A 117 -11.09 17.52 7.30
C THR A 117 -10.62 18.91 6.91
N ALA A 118 -10.41 19.20 5.61
CA ALA A 118 -9.99 20.53 5.15
C ALA A 118 -11.01 21.61 5.52
N ARG A 119 -12.31 21.32 5.32
CA ARG A 119 -13.40 22.20 5.75
C ARG A 119 -13.39 22.36 7.28
N LEU A 120 -13.24 21.27 8.03
CA LEU A 120 -13.23 21.30 9.49
C LEU A 120 -12.02 22.05 10.08
N SER A 121 -10.83 21.89 9.52
CA SER A 121 -9.61 22.59 9.95
C SER A 121 -9.68 24.10 9.65
N SER A 122 -10.40 24.49 8.59
CA SER A 122 -10.65 25.90 8.23
C SER A 122 -11.66 26.58 9.17
N LEU A 123 -12.60 25.82 9.75
CA LEU A 123 -13.60 26.34 10.69
C LEU A 123 -13.09 26.50 12.13
N ILE A 124 -12.12 25.69 12.54
CA ILE A 124 -11.64 25.62 13.93
C ILE A 124 -10.14 25.95 13.94
N THR A 125 -9.30 24.93 13.87
CA THR A 125 -7.85 24.94 13.61
C THR A 125 -7.47 23.50 13.20
N PRO A 126 -6.29 23.25 12.60
CA PRO A 126 -5.82 21.89 12.34
C PRO A 126 -5.72 21.00 13.59
N VAL A 127 -5.26 21.58 14.72
CA VAL A 127 -5.16 20.84 15.99
C VAL A 127 -6.55 20.59 16.60
N GLY A 128 -7.45 21.57 16.52
CA GLY A 128 -8.83 21.43 16.98
C GLY A 128 -9.63 20.41 16.17
N SER A 129 -9.43 20.33 14.85
CA SER A 129 -10.08 19.30 14.02
C SER A 129 -9.61 17.89 14.37
N PHE A 130 -8.33 17.71 14.74
CA PHE A 130 -7.82 16.43 15.24
C PHE A 130 -8.45 16.00 16.56
N LEU A 131 -8.51 16.90 17.54
CA LEU A 131 -9.18 16.61 18.82
C LEU A 131 -10.67 16.29 18.63
N LEU A 132 -11.36 17.01 17.73
CA LEU A 132 -12.76 16.73 17.43
C LEU A 132 -12.94 15.38 16.73
N ALA A 133 -12.11 15.05 15.74
CA ALA A 133 -12.15 13.76 15.04
C ALA A 133 -11.92 12.57 15.99
N LEU A 134 -10.94 12.70 16.91
CA LEU A 134 -10.67 11.72 17.96
C LEU A 134 -11.85 11.60 18.96
N THR A 135 -12.51 12.71 19.28
CA THR A 135 -13.71 12.73 20.14
C THR A 135 -14.88 12.01 19.46
N VAL A 136 -15.14 12.30 18.18
CA VAL A 136 -16.19 11.63 17.38
C VAL A 136 -15.92 10.12 17.31
N CYS A 137 -14.68 9.71 17.04
CA CYS A 137 -14.31 8.30 17.04
C CYS A 137 -14.56 7.64 18.42
N SER A 138 -14.15 8.30 19.51
CA SER A 138 -14.34 7.81 20.88
C SER A 138 -15.83 7.68 21.26
N VAL A 139 -16.66 8.66 20.88
CA VAL A 139 -18.12 8.61 21.07
C VAL A 139 -18.73 7.42 20.31
N GLY A 140 -18.25 7.14 19.08
CA GLY A 140 -18.65 5.97 18.33
C GLY A 140 -18.34 4.65 19.04
N VAL A 141 -17.15 4.52 19.64
CA VAL A 141 -16.74 3.36 20.45
C VAL A 141 -17.62 3.20 21.69
N ILE A 142 -17.84 4.28 22.45
CA ILE A 142 -18.73 4.31 23.63
C ILE A 142 -20.13 3.79 23.26
N ILE A 143 -20.71 4.32 22.18
CA ILE A 143 -22.02 3.89 21.68
C ILE A 143 -21.98 2.42 21.26
N MET A 144 -21.01 2.00 20.44
CA MET A 144 -20.95 0.65 19.88
C MET A 144 -20.87 -0.44 20.97
N PHE A 145 -20.07 -0.22 22.01
CA PHE A 145 -19.79 -1.19 23.06
C PHE A 145 -20.58 -0.98 24.37
N ASP A 146 -21.49 0.00 24.44
CA ASP A 146 -22.26 0.32 25.66
C ASP A 146 -21.37 0.60 26.89
N THR A 147 -20.19 1.16 26.63
CA THR A 147 -19.07 1.21 27.59
C THR A 147 -18.97 2.58 28.25
N SER A 148 -18.66 2.63 29.55
CA SER A 148 -18.49 3.88 30.28
C SER A 148 -17.24 4.66 29.82
N ILE A 149 -17.27 5.99 30.02
CA ILE A 149 -16.16 6.88 29.69
C ILE A 149 -14.88 6.48 30.43
N GLU A 150 -15.00 6.05 31.68
CA GLU A 150 -13.88 5.59 32.52
C GLU A 150 -13.11 4.42 31.90
N THR A 151 -13.84 3.41 31.39
CA THR A 151 -13.26 2.24 30.72
C THR A 151 -12.60 2.62 29.39
N VAL A 152 -13.16 3.56 28.63
CA VAL A 152 -12.51 4.05 27.40
C VAL A 152 -11.24 4.83 27.73
N LEU A 153 -11.22 5.60 28.81
CA LEU A 153 -10.07 6.39 29.22
C LEU A 153 -8.91 5.53 29.74
N SER A 154 -9.20 4.47 30.49
CA SER A 154 -8.18 3.51 30.95
C SER A 154 -7.58 2.71 29.79
N HIS A 155 -8.40 2.26 28.84
CA HIS A 155 -7.90 1.66 27.60
C HIS A 155 -7.03 2.63 26.79
N LEU A 156 -7.42 3.91 26.67
CA LEU A 156 -6.63 4.91 25.97
C LEU A 156 -5.27 5.14 26.63
N GLN A 157 -5.20 5.18 27.96
CA GLN A 157 -3.94 5.22 28.70
C GLN A 157 -3.05 4.01 28.38
N SER A 158 -3.61 2.79 28.41
CA SER A 158 -2.88 1.57 28.03
C SER A 158 -2.35 1.63 26.59
N PHE A 159 -3.14 2.12 25.63
CA PHE A 159 -2.69 2.31 24.25
C PHE A 159 -1.56 3.35 24.12
N VAL A 160 -1.62 4.46 24.87
CA VAL A 160 -0.56 5.48 24.89
C VAL A 160 0.72 4.91 25.48
N GLU A 161 0.66 4.17 26.59
CA GLU A 161 1.83 3.50 27.17
C GLU A 161 2.47 2.49 26.20
N LEU A 162 1.65 1.65 25.55
CA LEU A 162 2.13 0.72 24.51
C LEU A 162 2.78 1.44 23.33
N ALA A 163 2.18 2.55 22.86
CA ALA A 163 2.73 3.35 21.77
C ALA A 163 4.06 4.02 22.16
N VAL A 164 4.13 4.65 23.35
CA VAL A 164 5.35 5.29 23.87
C VAL A 164 6.47 4.27 24.05
N ASN A 165 6.18 3.11 24.64
CA ASN A 165 7.16 2.04 24.83
C ASN A 165 7.66 1.46 23.48
N SER A 166 6.78 1.36 22.48
CA SER A 166 7.16 0.94 21.12
C SER A 166 8.09 1.96 20.45
N VAL A 167 7.79 3.26 20.55
CA VAL A 167 8.63 4.34 19.98
C VAL A 167 9.98 4.44 20.71
N GLN A 168 10.01 4.30 22.04
CA GLN A 168 11.26 4.27 22.80
C GLN A 168 12.14 3.06 22.43
N SER A 169 11.53 1.89 22.21
CA SER A 169 12.26 0.67 21.79
C SER A 169 12.89 0.84 20.40
N LEU A 170 12.17 1.46 19.46
CA LEU A 170 12.72 1.79 18.13
C LEU A 170 13.85 2.82 18.20
N LYS A 171 13.73 3.83 19.06
CA LYS A 171 14.78 4.85 19.24
C LYS A 171 16.05 4.25 19.85
N ARG A 172 15.90 3.42 20.89
CA ARG A 172 17.01 2.71 21.55
C ARG A 172 17.71 1.70 20.62
N ASN A 173 16.99 1.09 19.68
CA ASN A 173 17.60 0.23 18.67
C ASN A 173 18.33 1.06 17.59
N LYS A 174 17.84 2.25 17.23
CA LYS A 174 18.52 3.14 16.26
C LYS A 174 19.89 3.62 16.77
N ASP A 175 20.03 3.87 18.07
CA ASP A 175 21.32 4.21 18.69
C ASP A 175 22.29 3.01 18.77
N THR A 176 21.78 1.77 18.61
CA THR A 176 22.59 0.53 18.58
C THR A 176 22.88 0.04 17.15
N ALA A 177 22.04 0.40 16.17
CA ALA A 177 22.12 -0.04 14.78
C ALA A 177 23.12 0.75 13.92
N SER A 178 23.87 1.70 14.49
CA SER A 178 24.94 2.41 13.78
C SER A 178 26.31 1.68 13.83
N GLN A 179 26.36 0.46 14.36
CA GLN A 179 27.60 -0.29 14.60
C GLN A 179 27.47 -1.80 14.35
N ASN A 180 26.78 -2.22 13.28
CA ASN A 180 26.86 -3.60 12.75
C ASN A 180 26.45 -3.64 11.27
N GLU A 181 27.42 -3.66 10.36
CA GLU A 181 27.20 -4.16 9.00
C GLU A 181 27.23 -5.71 8.99
N PRO A 182 26.39 -6.38 8.19
CA PRO A 182 26.37 -7.83 8.12
C PRO A 182 27.43 -8.37 7.15
N THR A 183 28.54 -8.89 7.68
CA THR A 183 29.49 -9.67 6.87
C THR A 183 28.83 -10.98 6.43
N ILE A 184 28.58 -11.12 5.12
CA ILE A 184 28.12 -12.37 4.51
C ILE A 184 29.29 -13.36 4.46
N SER A 185 29.18 -14.44 5.24
CA SER A 185 30.15 -15.54 5.25
C SER A 185 29.88 -16.52 4.11
N THR A 186 30.56 -16.38 2.98
CA THR A 186 30.60 -17.43 1.94
C THR A 186 31.71 -18.43 2.28
N GLU A 187 31.35 -19.56 2.88
CA GLU A 187 32.27 -20.68 3.06
C GLU A 187 32.58 -21.35 1.71
N THR A 188 33.81 -21.21 1.21
CA THR A 188 34.30 -21.96 0.05
C THR A 188 35.26 -23.05 0.51
N THR A 189 34.73 -24.26 0.70
CA THR A 189 35.52 -25.43 1.07
C THR A 189 36.46 -25.83 -0.08
N THR A 190 37.77 -25.65 0.13
CA THR A 190 38.80 -26.18 -0.76
C THR A 190 39.00 -27.67 -0.51
N THR A 191 38.76 -28.51 -1.52
CA THR A 191 39.20 -29.91 -1.51
C THR A 191 40.11 -30.16 -2.71
N LYS A 192 41.32 -30.65 -2.43
CA LYS A 192 42.30 -31.11 -3.43
C LYS A 192 41.81 -32.43 -4.04
N ASP A 193 42.05 -32.69 -5.32
CA ASP A 193 43.05 -33.72 -5.66
C ASP A 193 43.59 -33.65 -7.10
N THR A 194 44.60 -34.48 -7.30
CA THR A 194 45.67 -34.53 -8.29
C THR A 194 45.27 -35.09 -9.65
N GLN A 195 45.95 -34.57 -10.67
CA GLN A 195 46.16 -35.06 -12.05
C GLN A 195 45.84 -36.54 -12.37
N HIS A 196 45.20 -36.78 -13.52
CA HIS A 196 45.78 -37.65 -14.55
C HIS A 196 45.16 -37.41 -15.95
N GLU A 197 46.01 -37.19 -16.95
CA GLU A 197 45.71 -37.38 -18.39
C GLU A 197 45.66 -38.90 -18.71
N PRO A 198 45.03 -39.38 -19.82
CA PRO A 198 45.49 -39.05 -21.19
C PRO A 198 44.51 -39.13 -22.40
N VAL A 199 44.92 -38.48 -23.50
CA VAL A 199 44.80 -38.92 -24.93
C VAL A 199 43.44 -38.81 -25.68
N ILE A 200 43.58 -38.68 -27.02
CA ILE A 200 42.62 -38.15 -28.02
C ILE A 200 42.13 -39.26 -28.99
N ASN A 201 40.98 -39.01 -29.66
CA ASN A 201 40.40 -39.65 -30.88
C ASN A 201 39.51 -40.90 -30.72
N GLY A 202 38.35 -40.95 -31.45
CA GLY A 202 37.73 -42.27 -31.71
C GLY A 202 36.29 -42.51 -32.22
N ARG A 203 35.54 -41.55 -32.80
CA ARG A 203 34.48 -41.80 -33.83
C ARG A 203 33.37 -42.88 -33.61
N GLY A 204 32.13 -42.42 -33.33
CA GLY A 204 30.85 -43.03 -33.79
C GLY A 204 30.08 -43.93 -32.79
N ALA A 205 28.74 -44.10 -32.88
CA ALA A 205 27.72 -43.43 -33.70
C ALA A 205 26.27 -43.73 -33.21
N LYS A 206 25.31 -42.90 -33.65
CA LYS A 206 23.83 -43.06 -33.70
C LYS A 206 22.96 -42.32 -32.64
N THR A 207 22.05 -41.52 -33.20
CA THR A 207 21.11 -40.50 -32.70
C THR A 207 19.73 -41.09 -32.34
N PRO A 208 18.73 -40.34 -31.80
CA PRO A 208 17.87 -39.53 -32.69
C PRO A 208 17.15 -38.26 -32.10
N VAL A 209 16.62 -37.45 -33.04
CA VAL A 209 15.55 -36.41 -32.96
C VAL A 209 15.71 -35.14 -32.09
N ILE A 210 15.93 -34.01 -32.76
CA ILE A 210 15.11 -32.78 -32.64
C ILE A 210 14.86 -32.27 -34.06
N GLU A 211 13.63 -31.91 -34.41
CA GLU A 211 13.23 -31.49 -35.76
C GLU A 211 12.52 -30.12 -35.72
N VAL A 212 13.15 -29.11 -36.37
CA VAL A 212 12.59 -27.99 -37.19
C VAL A 212 11.53 -27.08 -36.52
N ILE A 213 11.63 -25.74 -36.56
CA ILE A 213 11.42 -24.77 -37.67
C ILE A 213 12.32 -23.56 -37.38
N ASP A 214 13.35 -23.20 -38.16
CA ASP A 214 13.46 -22.72 -39.57
C ASP A 214 13.19 -21.21 -39.77
N ASP A 215 14.09 -20.58 -40.52
CA ASP A 215 14.22 -19.14 -40.78
C ASP A 215 13.22 -18.65 -41.84
N GLN A 216 12.94 -17.33 -41.88
CA GLN A 216 13.12 -16.52 -43.10
C GLN A 216 13.10 -15.02 -42.77
N ILE A 217 14.05 -14.29 -43.36
CA ILE A 217 14.14 -12.83 -43.40
C ILE A 217 13.75 -12.36 -44.82
N SER A 218 13.35 -11.09 -44.97
CA SER A 218 12.98 -10.39 -46.22
C SER A 218 11.46 -10.45 -46.52
N SER A 219 10.74 -9.38 -46.85
CA SER A 219 11.12 -8.00 -47.25
C SER A 219 9.94 -7.02 -46.98
N THR A 220 10.19 -5.70 -46.94
CA THR A 220 9.43 -4.63 -47.68
C THR A 220 9.78 -3.22 -47.17
N GLU A 221 10.64 -2.55 -47.94
CA GLU A 221 10.66 -1.13 -48.32
C GLU A 221 9.47 -0.22 -47.93
N ILE A 222 9.74 0.91 -47.24
CA ILE A 222 9.07 2.22 -47.46
C ILE A 222 10.12 3.35 -47.31
N ALA A 223 10.01 4.38 -48.16
CA ALA A 223 11.03 5.41 -48.36
C ALA A 223 10.71 6.79 -47.73
N ALA A 224 11.79 7.54 -47.47
CA ALA A 224 11.98 8.96 -47.83
C ALA A 224 11.04 10.10 -47.30
N THR A 225 11.62 10.90 -46.38
CA THR A 225 11.54 12.39 -46.30
C THR A 225 10.24 13.04 -45.72
N PRO A 226 10.22 14.36 -45.40
CA PRO A 226 10.06 14.78 -44.00
C PRO A 226 8.81 15.64 -43.75
N LEU A 227 8.55 16.01 -42.49
CA LEU A 227 7.68 17.15 -42.19
C LEU A 227 8.25 18.01 -41.05
N ILE A 228 8.51 19.28 -41.38
CA ILE A 228 8.59 20.39 -40.42
C ILE A 228 7.22 21.06 -40.45
N GLU A 229 6.58 21.25 -39.29
CA GLU A 229 5.97 22.53 -38.91
C GLU A 229 5.42 22.48 -37.47
N GLN A 230 5.81 23.47 -36.66
CA GLN A 230 5.20 23.75 -35.36
C GLN A 230 3.98 24.66 -35.53
N PRO A 231 3.15 24.80 -34.49
CA PRO A 231 3.00 26.13 -33.92
C PRO A 231 3.40 26.22 -32.44
N GLN A 232 3.87 27.40 -32.04
CA GLN A 232 4.12 27.80 -30.64
C GLN A 232 2.76 28.07 -29.95
N GLN A 233 2.57 28.21 -28.63
CA GLN A 233 3.31 28.90 -27.54
C GLN A 233 2.76 28.37 -26.19
N ASP A 234 3.34 28.52 -24.99
CA ASP A 234 4.64 29.02 -24.49
C ASP A 234 4.83 28.46 -23.04
N GLY A 235 5.85 28.90 -22.28
CA GLY A 235 5.72 29.06 -20.82
C GLY A 235 6.37 28.04 -19.88
N ALA A 236 7.66 27.68 -20.09
CA ALA A 236 8.67 27.41 -19.04
C ALA A 236 9.93 26.74 -19.65
N PRO A 237 11.16 27.05 -19.20
CA PRO A 237 12.37 26.51 -19.79
C PRO A 237 12.62 25.06 -19.32
N VAL A 238 12.36 24.09 -20.20
CA VAL A 238 12.95 22.75 -20.07
C VAL A 238 14.44 22.88 -20.38
N SER A 239 15.28 22.84 -19.35
CA SER A 239 16.72 22.73 -19.49
C SER A 239 17.06 21.34 -20.02
N THR A 240 17.08 21.19 -21.35
CA THR A 240 17.60 20.02 -22.02
C THR A 240 19.09 19.91 -21.71
N ILE A 241 19.46 19.14 -20.69
CA ILE A 241 20.86 18.82 -20.40
C ILE A 241 21.35 17.98 -21.59
N PRO A 242 22.29 18.47 -22.41
CA PRO A 242 22.83 17.66 -23.49
C PRO A 242 23.59 16.50 -22.86
N TYR A 243 23.25 15.27 -23.24
CA TYR A 243 23.95 14.08 -22.74
C TYR A 243 25.40 14.10 -23.22
N ALA A 244 26.31 14.49 -22.32
CA ALA A 244 27.74 14.50 -22.59
C ALA A 244 28.30 13.09 -22.41
N ILE A 245 29.03 12.61 -23.41
CA ILE A 245 29.72 11.32 -23.35
C ILE A 245 30.77 11.39 -22.22
N PRO A 246 30.82 10.41 -21.30
CA PRO A 246 31.77 10.43 -20.20
C PRO A 246 33.23 10.34 -20.68
N PRO A 247 34.20 10.84 -19.91
CA PRO A 247 35.60 10.78 -20.28
C PRO A 247 36.09 9.33 -20.38
N LEU A 248 36.91 9.06 -21.40
CA LEU A 248 37.52 7.75 -21.70
C LEU A 248 38.36 7.17 -20.54
N SER A 249 38.71 7.99 -19.55
CA SER A 249 39.31 7.59 -18.28
C SER A 249 38.48 6.57 -17.49
N LEU A 250 37.16 6.48 -17.72
CA LEU A 250 36.30 5.44 -17.12
C LEU A 250 36.42 4.06 -17.80
N LEU A 251 37.02 3.99 -19.00
CA LEU A 251 37.29 2.74 -19.73
C LEU A 251 38.79 2.38 -19.69
N THR A 252 39.60 3.12 -18.93
CA THR A 252 41.02 2.81 -18.73
C THR A 252 41.13 1.94 -17.49
N ASP A 253 41.73 0.75 -17.62
CA ASP A 253 42.04 -0.08 -16.45
C ASP A 253 42.87 0.72 -15.43
N PRO A 254 42.60 0.57 -14.12
CA PRO A 254 43.34 1.31 -13.10
C PRO A 254 44.83 0.98 -13.21
N LEU A 255 45.67 2.02 -13.31
CA LEU A 255 47.10 1.85 -13.19
C LEU A 255 47.41 1.14 -11.86
N ASP A 256 48.28 0.15 -11.91
CA ASP A 256 48.70 -0.67 -10.77
C ASP A 256 49.06 0.24 -9.58
N VAL A 257 48.19 0.25 -8.57
CA VAL A 257 48.31 1.15 -7.41
C VAL A 257 49.40 0.57 -6.54
N SER A 258 50.64 0.99 -6.82
CA SER A 258 51.83 0.64 -6.05
C SER A 258 51.52 0.88 -4.57
N THR A 259 51.35 -0.22 -3.83
CA THR A 259 50.82 -0.15 -2.48
C THR A 259 51.87 0.51 -1.60
N ASP A 260 51.60 1.73 -1.13
CA ASP A 260 52.55 2.47 -0.31
C ASP A 260 52.67 1.77 1.06
N TYR A 261 53.70 0.93 1.20
CA TYR A 261 53.96 0.15 2.39
C TYR A 261 54.03 1.01 3.66
N GLN A 262 54.43 2.28 3.58
CA GLN A 262 54.44 3.19 4.74
C GLN A 262 53.03 3.52 5.24
N SER A 263 52.02 3.49 4.37
CA SER A 263 50.62 3.69 4.78
C SER A 263 50.06 2.48 5.52
N ILE A 264 50.46 1.26 5.12
CA ILE A 264 50.09 0.01 5.81
C ILE A 264 50.71 -0.02 7.21
N GLU A 265 52.00 0.28 7.33
CA GLU A 265 52.70 0.25 8.62
C GLU A 265 52.14 1.27 9.61
N LYS A 266 51.79 2.49 9.15
CA LYS A 266 51.09 3.49 9.97
C LYS A 266 49.73 2.99 10.46
N ASN A 267 48.94 2.37 9.58
CA ASN A 267 47.64 1.83 9.95
C ASN A 267 47.76 0.64 10.93
N ALA A 268 48.76 -0.23 10.74
CA ALA A 268 49.06 -1.32 11.68
C ALA A 268 49.42 -0.79 13.09
N GLN A 269 50.29 0.22 13.17
CA GLN A 269 50.65 0.85 14.45
C GLN A 269 49.47 1.59 15.13
N VAL A 270 48.49 2.08 14.37
CA VAL A 270 47.25 2.61 14.93
C VAL A 270 46.42 1.48 15.54
N ILE A 271 46.26 0.36 14.83
CA ILE A 271 45.50 -0.81 15.31
C ILE A 271 46.12 -1.36 16.60
N GLU A 272 47.45 -1.55 16.65
CA GLU A 272 48.18 -2.01 17.85
C GLU A 272 48.04 -1.06 19.06
N ARG A 273 47.79 0.23 18.84
CA ARG A 273 47.56 1.21 19.93
C ARG A 273 46.11 1.30 20.40
N THR A 274 45.19 0.65 19.69
CA THR A 274 43.74 0.67 19.98
C THR A 274 43.20 -0.65 20.54
N LEU A 275 44.08 -1.63 20.76
CA LEU A 275 43.82 -2.93 21.38
C LEU A 275 44.51 -3.03 22.76
#